data_AF-W1Y378-F1
#
_entry.id   AF-W1Y378-F1
#
_cell.length_a   1.000
_cell.length_b   1.000
_cell.length_c   1.000
_cell.angle_alpha   90.00
_cell.angle_beta   90.00
_cell.angle_gamma   90.00
#
_symmetry.space_group_name_H-M   'P 1'
#
loop_
_entity.id
_entity.type
_entity.pdbx_description
1 polymer ?
#
loop_
_entity_poly.entity_id
_entity_poly.type
_entity_poly.pdbx_seq_one_letter_code
_entity_poly.pdbx_strand_id
1 'polypeptide(L)'
;LAALTLSGMSQAIAKDEPLKTSNGHSKPKAKKSGGKRVVVLDPGHGGIDTGAIGRNGSKEKHVVLAIAKNVRSILRNHGIDARLTRSGDTFIPLYDRVEIAHKHGA
;
A
#
# COMPACT_ATOMS: atom_id res chain seq x y z
N LEU A 1 -17.50 46.27 27.04
CA LEU A 1 -16.58 45.97 25.92
C LEU A 1 -15.44 45.14 26.49
N ALA A 2 -15.07 43.94 26.06
CA ALA A 2 -15.63 42.97 25.13
C ALA A 2 -15.08 41.61 25.60
N ALA A 3 -15.97 40.65 25.84
CA ALA A 3 -15.61 39.25 26.02
C ALA A 3 -15.63 38.61 24.63
N LEU A 4 -14.54 37.98 24.19
CA LEU A 4 -14.56 37.08 23.03
C LEU A 4 -13.59 35.93 23.27
N THR A 5 -14.09 34.88 23.92
CA THR A 5 -13.47 33.56 23.98
C THR A 5 -13.74 32.85 22.64
N LEU A 6 -12.71 32.69 21.80
CA LEU A 6 -12.83 31.84 20.62
C LEU A 6 -12.36 30.42 20.95
N SER A 7 -13.31 29.64 21.45
CA SER A 7 -13.27 28.18 21.43
C SER A 7 -13.35 27.70 19.99
N GLY A 8 -12.46 26.79 19.55
CA GLY A 8 -12.70 26.01 18.34
C GLY A 8 -11.48 25.76 17.48
N MET A 9 -10.70 24.73 17.82
CA MET A 9 -10.13 23.84 16.80
C MET A 9 -10.36 22.41 17.24
N SER A 10 -11.31 21.79 16.54
CA SER A 10 -11.79 20.43 16.71
C SER A 10 -10.63 19.45 16.73
N GLN A 11 -10.51 18.68 17.82
CA GLN A 11 -9.64 17.51 17.85
C GLN A 11 -10.05 16.59 16.70
N ALA A 12 -9.11 16.25 15.83
CA ALA A 12 -9.29 15.14 14.91
C ALA A 12 -9.39 13.88 15.77
N ILE A 13 -10.62 13.48 16.09
CA ILE A 13 -10.93 12.19 16.68
C ILE A 13 -10.53 11.17 15.62
N ALA A 14 -9.33 10.61 15.77
CA ALA A 14 -9.00 9.34 15.15
C ALA A 14 -10.07 8.37 15.66
N LYS A 15 -10.92 7.89 14.75
CA LYS A 15 -11.82 6.80 15.06
C LYS A 15 -10.92 5.62 15.37
N ASP A 16 -10.83 5.24 16.65
CA ASP A 16 -10.31 3.96 17.12
C ASP A 16 -11.26 2.85 16.65
N GLU A 17 -11.37 2.68 15.33
CA GLU A 17 -11.90 1.45 14.78
C GLU A 17 -10.77 0.43 14.88
N PRO A 18 -10.92 -0.62 15.72
CA PRO A 18 -9.91 -1.66 15.80
C PRO A 18 -9.72 -2.22 14.38
N LEU A 19 -8.49 -2.12 13.88
CA LEU A 19 -8.09 -2.81 12.65
C LEU A 19 -8.56 -4.25 12.81
N LYS A 20 -9.51 -4.69 11.96
CA LYS A 20 -9.98 -6.07 11.95
C LYS A 20 -8.83 -6.98 11.53
N THR A 21 -7.94 -7.30 12.46
CA THR A 21 -6.91 -8.31 12.29
C THR A 21 -7.50 -9.66 12.69
N SER A 22 -8.59 -10.07 12.05
CA SER A 22 -8.87 -11.51 12.05
C SER A 22 -7.71 -12.15 11.31
N ASN A 23 -6.95 -13.01 11.98
CA ASN A 23 -5.89 -13.85 11.41
C ASN A 23 -6.42 -14.87 10.35
N GLY A 24 -7.46 -14.51 9.60
CA GLY A 24 -8.06 -15.25 8.52
C GLY A 24 -7.40 -14.95 7.17
N HIS A 25 -6.08 -14.79 7.15
CA HIS A 25 -5.37 -14.84 5.87
C HIS A 25 -5.58 -16.23 5.29
N SER A 26 -6.30 -16.29 4.18
CA SER A 26 -6.53 -17.54 3.47
C SER A 26 -5.17 -18.08 3.03
N LYS A 27 -4.87 -19.34 3.40
CA LYS A 27 -3.60 -19.96 3.04
C LYS A 27 -3.43 -19.90 1.52
N PRO A 28 -2.25 -19.52 0.99
CA PRO A 28 -1.99 -19.53 -0.44
C PRO A 28 -2.28 -20.93 -0.98
N LYS A 29 -3.07 -21.03 -2.06
CA LYS A 29 -3.28 -22.31 -2.75
C LYS A 29 -1.93 -22.81 -3.28
N ALA A 30 -1.65 -24.10 -3.09
CA ALA A 30 -0.45 -24.73 -3.62
C ALA A 30 -0.36 -24.54 -5.15
N LYS A 31 0.76 -24.00 -5.65
CA LYS A 31 1.01 -23.83 -7.09
C LYS A 31 1.20 -25.20 -7.74
N LYS A 32 0.45 -25.45 -8.83
CA LYS A 32 0.66 -26.62 -9.70
C LYS A 32 2.04 -26.53 -10.37
N SER A 33 2.75 -27.64 -10.49
CA SER A 33 4.02 -27.71 -11.20
C SER A 33 3.84 -27.23 -12.65
N GLY A 34 4.78 -26.42 -13.14
CA GLY A 34 4.72 -25.81 -14.48
C GLY A 34 3.83 -24.56 -14.61
N GLY A 35 3.20 -24.09 -13.53
CA GLY A 35 2.41 -22.84 -13.54
C GLY A 35 3.25 -21.58 -13.73
N LYS A 36 2.68 -20.56 -14.38
CA LYS A 36 3.31 -19.23 -14.55
C LYS A 36 3.62 -18.61 -13.18
N ARG A 37 4.86 -18.14 -12.98
CA ARG A 37 5.25 -17.43 -11.75
C ARG A 37 4.62 -16.03 -11.75
N VAL A 38 3.87 -15.74 -10.71
CA VAL A 38 3.28 -14.42 -10.44
C VAL A 38 4.07 -13.76 -9.32
N VAL A 39 4.41 -12.48 -9.50
CA VAL A 39 5.05 -11.62 -8.50
C VAL A 39 4.16 -10.40 -8.27
N VAL A 40 3.82 -10.12 -7.02
CA VAL A 40 3.12 -8.89 -6.63
C VAL A 40 4.11 -7.99 -5.91
N LEU A 41 4.35 -6.80 -6.45
CA LEU A 41 5.19 -5.78 -5.84
C LEU A 41 4.29 -4.83 -5.05
N ASP A 42 4.63 -4.60 -3.78
CA ASP A 42 3.88 -3.71 -2.90
C ASP A 42 4.64 -2.40 -2.67
N PRO A 43 4.44 -1.36 -3.49
CA PRO A 43 4.97 -0.05 -3.16
C PRO A 43 4.27 0.48 -1.89
N GLY A 44 5.03 0.56 -0.80
CA GLY A 44 4.58 1.05 0.52
C GLY A 44 3.87 2.40 0.48
N HIS A 45 3.08 2.71 1.52
CA HIS A 45 2.38 4.00 1.68
C HIS A 45 1.43 4.33 0.53
N GLY A 46 1.16 5.62 0.29
CA GLY A 46 0.32 6.14 -0.78
C GLY A 46 -0.83 7.02 -0.27
N GLY A 47 -1.30 7.96 -1.10
CA GLY A 47 -2.39 8.86 -0.75
C GLY A 47 -2.04 9.71 0.47
N ILE A 48 -2.86 9.59 1.52
CA ILE A 48 -2.69 10.31 2.80
C ILE A 48 -1.42 9.91 3.55
N ASP A 49 -0.95 8.68 3.36
CA ASP A 49 0.25 8.16 4.00
C ASP A 49 1.46 8.49 3.11
N THR A 50 2.28 9.43 3.55
CA THR A 50 3.48 9.85 2.81
C THR A 50 4.64 8.89 2.94
N GLY A 51 4.63 8.03 3.96
CA GLY A 51 5.82 7.40 4.50
C GLY A 51 6.84 8.43 5.00
N ALA A 52 8.10 8.02 5.05
CA ALA A 52 9.20 8.88 5.43
C ALA A 52 9.33 10.09 4.48
N ILE A 53 9.71 11.23 5.05
CA ILE A 53 10.04 12.45 4.31
C ILE A 53 11.55 12.67 4.41
N GLY A 54 12.23 12.66 3.27
CA GLY A 54 13.67 12.91 3.19
C GLY A 54 14.01 14.38 3.46
N ARG A 55 15.30 14.64 3.72
CA ARG A 55 15.82 15.98 4.07
C ARG A 55 15.39 17.09 3.08
N ASN A 56 15.26 16.75 1.80
CA ASN A 56 14.90 17.69 0.74
C ASN A 56 13.41 17.64 0.36
N GLY A 57 12.56 17.04 1.21
CA GLY A 57 11.11 16.94 0.99
C GLY A 57 10.66 15.79 0.08
N SER A 58 11.56 14.87 -0.29
CA SER A 58 11.17 13.65 -1.01
C SER A 58 10.25 12.80 -0.15
N LYS A 59 9.14 12.33 -0.72
CA LYS A 59 8.18 11.47 -0.02
C LYS A 59 8.40 10.02 -0.43
N GLU A 60 8.57 9.14 0.54
CA GLU A 60 8.82 7.71 0.32
C GLU A 60 7.80 7.11 -0.65
N LYS A 61 6.51 7.43 -0.48
CA LYS A 61 5.42 6.93 -1.34
C LYS A 61 5.65 7.12 -2.85
N HIS A 62 6.35 8.18 -3.25
CA HIS A 62 6.65 8.45 -4.66
C HIS A 62 7.87 7.65 -5.12
N VAL A 63 8.91 7.58 -4.30
CA VAL A 63 10.15 6.87 -4.58
C VAL A 63 9.88 5.38 -4.76
N VAL A 64 9.18 4.76 -3.80
CA VAL A 64 8.88 3.32 -3.84
C VAL A 64 7.93 2.97 -4.99
N LEU A 65 6.99 3.85 -5.35
CA LEU A 65 6.12 3.64 -6.51
C LEU A 65 6.91 3.67 -7.83
N ALA A 66 7.84 4.61 -7.97
CA ALA A 66 8.70 4.71 -9.15
C ALA A 66 9.58 3.46 -9.29
N ILE A 67 10.21 3.02 -8.20
CA ILE A 67 11.03 1.80 -8.16
C ILE A 67 10.17 0.58 -8.53
N ALA A 68 9.01 0.39 -7.90
CA ALA A 68 8.14 -0.76 -8.18
C ALA A 68 7.66 -0.80 -9.63
N LYS A 69 7.35 0.35 -10.24
CA LYS A 69 7.01 0.44 -11.68
C LYS A 69 8.17 0.00 -12.58
N ASN A 70 9.39 0.41 -12.25
CA ASN A 70 10.59 0.01 -12.99
C ASN A 70 10.85 -1.50 -12.84
N VAL A 71 10.85 -2.02 -11.61
CA VAL A 71 11.01 -3.47 -11.35
C VAL A 71 9.93 -4.28 -12.07
N ARG A 72 8.67 -3.84 -12.07
CA ARG A 72 7.60 -4.48 -12.83
C ARG A 72 7.91 -4.56 -14.32
N SER A 73 8.41 -3.46 -14.90
CA SER A 73 8.79 -3.40 -16.31
C SER A 73 9.86 -4.42 -16.64
N ILE A 74 10.94 -4.44 -15.84
CA ILE A 74 12.06 -5.39 -15.97
C ILE A 74 11.53 -6.83 -15.88
N LEU A 75 10.78 -7.18 -14.84
CA LEU A 75 10.23 -8.52 -14.66
C LEU A 75 9.36 -8.97 -15.85
N ARG A 76 8.51 -8.07 -16.37
CA ARG A 76 7.65 -8.36 -17.53
C ARG A 76 8.46 -8.57 -18.80
N ASN A 77 9.54 -7.82 -19.01
CA ASN A 77 10.46 -8.02 -20.13
C ASN A 77 11.15 -9.39 -20.07
N HIS A 78 11.30 -9.97 -18.89
CA HIS A 78 11.78 -11.34 -18.67
C HIS A 78 10.66 -12.39 -18.59
N GLY A 79 9.43 -12.07 -19.03
CA GLY A 79 8.32 -13.02 -19.11
C GLY A 79 7.61 -13.34 -17.78
N ILE A 80 7.94 -12.65 -16.69
CA ILE A 80 7.34 -12.85 -15.37
C ILE A 80 6.03 -12.03 -15.27
N ASP A 81 4.95 -12.64 -14.76
CA ASP A 81 3.71 -11.90 -14.48
C ASP A 81 3.90 -11.06 -13.21
N ALA A 82 4.34 -9.81 -13.40
CA ALA A 82 4.50 -8.85 -12.32
C ALA A 82 3.30 -7.89 -12.22
N ARG A 83 2.76 -7.74 -11.01
CA ARG A 83 1.61 -6.88 -10.67
C ARG A 83 1.97 -5.94 -9.52
N LEU A 84 1.17 -4.90 -9.29
CA LEU A 84 1.36 -3.95 -8.18
C LEU A 84 0.14 -3.98 -7.26
N THR A 85 0.33 -3.79 -5.96
CA THR A 85 -0.81 -3.52 -5.04
C THR A 85 -1.49 -2.19 -5.38
N ARG A 86 -0.70 -1.15 -5.71
CA ARG A 86 -1.17 0.13 -6.27
C ARG A 86 -0.36 0.56 -7.49
N SER A 87 -1.02 1.15 -8.48
CA SER A 87 -0.39 1.71 -9.69
C SER A 87 -0.29 3.25 -9.68
N GLY A 88 -0.95 3.90 -8.71
CA GLY A 88 -0.98 5.34 -8.51
C GLY A 88 -0.71 5.75 -7.06
N ASP A 89 -0.89 7.04 -6.77
CA ASP A 89 -0.74 7.61 -5.43
C ASP A 89 -2.03 7.45 -4.62
N THR A 90 -2.26 6.25 -4.11
CA THR A 90 -3.47 5.89 -3.36
C THR A 90 -3.08 5.09 -2.13
N PHE A 91 -3.75 5.35 -1.01
CA PHE A 91 -3.58 4.59 0.22
C PHE A 91 -4.24 3.22 0.08
N ILE A 92 -3.53 2.16 0.47
CA ILE A 92 -4.09 0.80 0.62
C ILE A 92 -3.81 0.33 2.06
N PRO A 93 -4.86 -0.05 2.83
CA PRO A 93 -4.69 -0.65 4.15
C PRO A 93 -3.81 -1.89 4.12
N LEU A 94 -3.02 -2.13 5.18
CA LEU A 94 -2.05 -3.23 5.21
C LEU A 94 -2.68 -4.60 4.93
N TYR A 95 -3.86 -4.86 5.49
CA TYR A 95 -4.59 -6.12 5.28
C TYR A 95 -4.95 -6.34 3.80
N ASP A 96 -5.43 -5.30 3.13
CA ASP A 96 -5.85 -5.37 1.71
C ASP A 96 -4.67 -5.65 0.78
N ARG A 97 -3.45 -5.22 1.14
CA ARG A 97 -2.23 -5.51 0.36
C ARG A 97 -1.95 -7.00 0.26
N VAL A 98 -2.12 -7.74 1.36
CA VAL A 98 -1.98 -9.20 1.41
C VAL A 98 -3.08 -9.86 0.59
N GLU A 99 -4.33 -9.41 0.73
CA GLU A 99 -5.45 -9.96 -0.01
C GLU A 99 -5.33 -9.74 -1.53
N ILE A 100 -4.75 -8.63 -1.99
CA ILE A 100 -4.42 -8.42 -3.40
C ILE A 100 -3.44 -9.50 -3.89
N ALA A 101 -2.43 -9.84 -3.09
CA ALA A 101 -1.46 -10.89 -3.44
C ALA A 101 -2.13 -12.27 -3.54
N HIS A 102 -2.95 -12.64 -2.54
CA HIS A 102 -3.71 -13.88 -2.54
C HIS A 102 -4.66 -14.00 -3.73
N LYS A 103 -5.40 -12.94 -4.07
CA LYS A 103 -6.30 -12.90 -5.24
C LYS A 103 -5.58 -13.10 -6.57
N HIS A 104 -4.28 -12.77 -6.63
CA HIS A 104 -3.45 -13.00 -7.80
C HIS A 104 -2.72 -14.35 -7.79
N GLY A 105 -2.84 -15.13 -6.72
CA GLY A 105 -2.10 -16.38 -6.56
C GLY A 105 -0.58 -16.18 -6.51
N ALA A 106 -0.16 -15.03 -6.00
CA ALA A 106 1.26 -14.72 -5.76
C ALA A 106 1.77 -15.56 -4.59
#